data_AF-L7MCS6-F1
#
_entry.id   AF-L7MCS6-F1
#
_cell.length_a   1.000
_cell.length_b   1.000
_cell.length_c   1.000
_cell.angle_alpha   90.00
_cell.angle_beta   90.00
_cell.angle_gamma   90.00
#
_symmetry.space_group_name_H-M   'P 1'
#
loop_
_entity.id
_entity.type
_entity.pdbx_description
1 polymer ?
#
loop_
_entity_poly.entity_id
_entity_poly.type
_entity_poly.pdbx_seq_one_letter_code
_entity_poly.pdbx_strand_id
1 'polypeptide(L)'
;APVQFSCHTARRWSGPAELGTTERMSVHSTASYKTRTPTEEKANYQTKQRTDRRDIGGDGESCYLIRRAPKFAVLAFDLTGGLSAEECLARGFRKPDLICSSCRILPNFDLDFLKEDCNKCCVQTEERATAKRYARAVLEVCACKFGHMPQIEAFCRGPKPKQFPNLSIKYLRGADPIIKLYDETGEVQEELSIKKWDTDTIEEFLFEHLAP
;
A
#
# COMPACT_ATOMS: atom_id res chain seq x y z
N ALA A 1 2.21 67.21 6.38
CA ALA A 1 1.95 67.31 4.94
C ALA A 1 2.52 66.08 4.26
N PRO A 2 1.72 65.29 3.51
CA PRO A 2 2.13 64.03 2.88
C PRO A 2 2.54 64.24 1.40
N VAL A 3 2.64 63.13 0.65
CA VAL A 3 3.01 62.89 -0.77
C VAL A 3 4.52 62.82 -1.06
N GLN A 4 5.05 61.77 -1.71
CA GLN A 4 4.54 61.13 -2.92
C GLN A 4 5.18 59.74 -3.15
N PHE A 5 4.35 58.72 -3.45
CA PHE A 5 4.78 57.42 -4.00
C PHE A 5 4.80 57.51 -5.53
N SER A 6 5.92 57.13 -6.16
CA SER A 6 6.02 56.98 -7.61
C SER A 6 5.63 55.57 -8.04
N CYS A 7 4.59 55.49 -8.87
CA CYS A 7 4.06 54.27 -9.47
C CYS A 7 4.42 54.28 -10.96
N HIS A 8 5.21 53.32 -11.43
CA HIS A 8 5.56 53.19 -12.85
C HIS A 8 4.55 52.29 -13.59
N THR A 9 3.72 52.95 -14.40
CA THR A 9 3.28 52.59 -15.76
C THR A 9 2.93 51.13 -16.11
N ALA A 10 1.62 50.88 -16.09
CA ALA A 10 0.76 50.24 -17.10
C ALA A 10 1.40 49.53 -18.32
N ARG A 11 0.96 48.29 -18.58
CA ARG A 11 0.63 47.84 -19.94
C ARG A 11 -0.83 47.42 -20.05
N ARG A 12 -1.46 48.14 -20.95
CA ARG A 12 -2.80 48.07 -21.53
C ARG A 12 -3.06 46.73 -22.21
N TRP A 13 -4.19 46.09 -21.89
CA TRP A 13 -4.87 45.16 -22.79
C TRP A 13 -6.31 45.63 -22.94
N SER A 14 -6.65 45.98 -24.18
CA SER A 14 -7.98 46.38 -24.62
C SER A 14 -8.69 45.15 -25.17
N GLY A 15 -9.91 44.88 -24.71
CA GLY A 15 -10.80 43.88 -25.28
C GLY A 15 -12.24 44.20 -24.86
N PRO A 16 -13.20 44.31 -25.80
CA PRO A 16 -14.48 44.96 -25.57
C PRO A 16 -15.50 44.06 -24.87
N ALA A 17 -16.32 44.69 -24.03
CA ALA A 17 -17.64 44.22 -23.68
C ALA A 17 -18.58 44.54 -24.84
N GLU A 18 -19.47 43.62 -25.23
CA GLU A 18 -20.80 43.94 -25.79
C GLU A 18 -21.81 42.85 -25.40
N LEU A 19 -23.01 43.32 -25.08
CA LEU A 19 -24.16 42.61 -24.57
C LEU A 19 -25.08 42.11 -25.70
N GLY A 20 -25.66 40.93 -25.47
CA GLY A 20 -27.06 40.65 -25.75
C GLY A 20 -27.45 40.21 -27.16
N THR A 21 -27.98 38.99 -27.28
CA THR A 21 -29.36 38.78 -27.74
C THR A 21 -29.80 37.34 -27.52
N THR A 22 -31.06 37.24 -27.15
CA THR A 22 -31.86 36.04 -27.00
C THR A 22 -32.05 35.35 -28.34
N GLU A 23 -31.82 34.04 -28.44
CA GLU A 23 -32.61 33.22 -29.35
C GLU A 23 -32.84 31.81 -28.80
N ARG A 24 -34.06 31.37 -29.08
CA ARG A 24 -34.79 30.24 -28.50
C ARG A 24 -34.89 29.20 -29.61
N MET A 25 -34.31 28.02 -29.43
CA MET A 25 -34.64 26.82 -30.24
C MET A 25 -34.29 25.58 -29.41
N SER A 26 -35.29 24.98 -28.76
CA SER A 26 -36.11 23.87 -29.27
C SER A 26 -35.43 22.52 -29.01
N VAL A 27 -35.89 21.95 -27.90
CA VAL A 27 -35.62 20.62 -27.37
C VAL A 27 -36.36 19.57 -28.20
N HIS A 28 -35.65 18.74 -28.95
CA HIS A 28 -36.14 17.42 -29.37
C HIS A 28 -34.96 16.57 -29.86
N SER A 29 -34.47 15.66 -29.01
CA SER A 29 -34.20 14.28 -29.44
C SER A 29 -33.93 13.41 -28.21
N THR A 30 -34.80 12.43 -28.05
CA THR A 30 -34.83 11.43 -26.99
C THR A 30 -33.68 10.44 -27.16
N ALA A 31 -32.71 10.46 -26.26
CA ALA A 31 -31.79 9.33 -26.06
C ALA A 31 -32.18 8.62 -24.75
N SER A 32 -32.83 7.46 -24.91
CA SER A 32 -33.21 6.57 -23.81
C SER A 32 -32.01 6.19 -22.95
N TYR A 33 -32.01 6.68 -21.72
CA TYR A 33 -31.21 6.13 -20.63
C TYR A 33 -31.82 4.76 -20.27
N LYS A 34 -31.12 3.67 -20.56
CA LYS A 34 -31.51 2.34 -20.11
C LYS A 34 -30.97 2.14 -18.70
N THR A 35 -31.77 2.49 -17.69
CA THR A 35 -31.56 2.07 -16.29
C THR A 35 -31.58 0.55 -16.24
N ARG A 36 -30.43 -0.08 -15.92
CA ARG A 36 -30.37 -1.50 -15.57
C ARG A 36 -30.64 -1.65 -14.07
N THR A 37 -31.65 -2.45 -13.76
CA THR A 37 -32.02 -2.90 -12.42
C THR A 37 -31.03 -3.93 -11.88
N PRO A 38 -30.88 -4.05 -10.54
CA PRO A 38 -29.89 -4.91 -9.91
C PRO A 38 -30.49 -6.26 -9.52
N THR A 39 -30.41 -7.29 -10.38
CA THR A 39 -30.82 -8.65 -9.95
C THR A 39 -30.19 -9.87 -10.64
N GLU A 40 -29.22 -9.76 -11.56
CA GLU A 40 -28.76 -10.95 -12.32
C GLU A 40 -27.25 -11.01 -12.60
N GLU A 41 -26.41 -10.94 -11.56
CA GLU A 41 -24.98 -11.27 -11.71
C GLU A 41 -24.41 -12.03 -10.50
N LYS A 42 -25.05 -13.16 -10.17
CA LYS A 42 -24.52 -14.17 -9.24
C LYS A 42 -24.67 -15.56 -9.84
N ALA A 43 -23.85 -15.90 -10.84
CA ALA A 43 -23.77 -17.28 -11.35
C ALA A 43 -22.54 -17.53 -12.23
N ASN A 44 -21.32 -17.15 -11.82
CA ASN A 44 -20.14 -17.68 -12.51
C ASN A 44 -18.85 -17.61 -11.68
N TYR A 45 -18.81 -18.32 -10.54
CA TYR A 45 -17.53 -18.65 -9.88
C TYR A 45 -17.63 -19.95 -9.06
N GLN A 46 -18.41 -20.93 -9.54
CA GLN A 46 -18.65 -22.16 -8.80
C GLN A 46 -18.85 -23.36 -9.74
N THR A 47 -17.91 -23.54 -10.65
CA THR A 47 -17.88 -24.73 -11.51
C THR A 47 -16.44 -25.17 -11.81
N LYS A 48 -15.65 -25.46 -10.77
CA LYS A 48 -14.39 -26.22 -10.94
C LYS A 48 -13.92 -26.98 -9.69
N GLN A 49 -14.83 -27.62 -8.96
CA GLN A 49 -14.47 -28.56 -7.90
C GLN A 49 -15.53 -29.67 -7.78
N ARG A 50 -15.62 -30.59 -8.75
CA ARG A 50 -16.27 -31.90 -8.57
C ARG A 50 -16.08 -32.81 -9.79
N THR A 51 -14.96 -33.53 -9.81
CA THR A 51 -14.71 -34.83 -10.46
C THR A 51 -13.24 -35.10 -10.12
N ASP A 52 -12.92 -35.87 -9.10
CA ASP A 52 -12.74 -37.31 -9.30
C ASP A 52 -12.78 -38.03 -7.94
N ARG A 53 -13.65 -39.02 -7.82
CA ARG A 53 -13.74 -39.92 -6.67
C ARG A 53 -14.17 -41.29 -7.19
N ARG A 54 -13.18 -42.15 -7.42
CA ARG A 54 -13.17 -43.63 -7.50
C ARG A 54 -11.76 -44.02 -8.00
N ASP A 55 -11.04 -45.02 -7.51
CA ASP A 55 -11.43 -46.36 -7.10
C ASP A 55 -10.46 -46.98 -6.07
N ILE A 56 -10.95 -48.07 -5.48
CA ILE A 56 -10.32 -48.99 -4.54
C ILE A 56 -9.54 -50.08 -5.31
N GLY A 57 -8.35 -50.44 -4.81
CA GLY A 57 -7.82 -51.80 -4.89
C GLY A 57 -6.53 -52.00 -5.72
N GLY A 58 -5.53 -52.65 -5.12
CA GLY A 58 -4.58 -53.48 -5.87
C GLY A 58 -3.10 -53.32 -5.51
N ASP A 59 -2.60 -54.28 -4.74
CA ASP A 59 -1.26 -54.91 -4.71
C ASP A 59 -0.06 -54.28 -5.45
N GLY A 60 1.05 -54.20 -4.71
CA GLY A 60 2.37 -53.89 -5.25
C GLY A 60 3.44 -53.87 -4.16
N GLU A 61 3.98 -55.04 -3.84
CA GLU A 61 5.22 -55.19 -3.07
C GLU A 61 6.36 -54.36 -3.68
N SER A 62 7.08 -53.60 -2.85
CA SER A 62 8.52 -53.45 -3.06
C SER A 62 9.24 -53.07 -1.78
N CYS A 63 9.98 -54.05 -1.27
CA CYS A 63 10.93 -53.98 -0.18
C CYS A 63 12.00 -52.92 -0.42
N TYR A 64 12.15 -51.97 0.50
CA TYR A 64 13.45 -51.33 0.76
C TYR A 64 13.75 -51.32 2.26
N LEU A 65 14.46 -52.37 2.66
CA LEU A 65 15.53 -52.42 3.65
C LEU A 65 15.40 -51.49 4.87
N ILE A 66 14.86 -52.08 5.94
CA ILE A 66 15.07 -51.64 7.32
C ILE A 66 16.55 -51.82 7.67
N ARG A 67 17.34 -50.75 7.53
CA ARG A 67 18.62 -50.65 8.25
C ARG A 67 18.30 -50.25 9.68
N ARG A 68 18.36 -51.23 10.59
CA ARG A 68 18.34 -51.03 12.05
C ARG A 68 19.46 -50.04 12.43
N ALA A 69 19.08 -48.81 12.74
CA ALA A 69 19.90 -47.87 13.50
C ALA A 69 19.49 -47.94 14.99
N PRO A 70 20.42 -47.75 15.93
CA PRO A 70 20.16 -47.88 17.37
C PRO A 70 19.12 -46.87 17.82
N LYS A 71 18.38 -47.23 18.88
CA LYS A 71 17.41 -46.41 19.61
C LYS A 71 18.08 -45.18 20.22
N PHE A 72 18.48 -44.22 19.40
CA PHE A 72 18.64 -42.85 19.84
C PHE A 72 17.32 -42.17 19.54
N ALA A 73 16.50 -42.05 20.57
CA ALA A 73 15.42 -41.09 20.59
C ALA A 73 16.07 -39.71 20.38
N VAL A 74 16.08 -39.24 19.14
CA VAL A 74 16.30 -37.83 18.86
C VAL A 74 15.03 -37.15 19.35
N LEU A 75 15.04 -36.73 20.61
CA LEU A 75 14.18 -35.65 21.03
C LEU A 75 14.59 -34.46 20.18
N ALA A 76 13.83 -34.20 19.11
CA ALA A 76 13.82 -32.90 18.47
C ALA A 76 13.28 -31.93 19.53
N PHE A 77 14.18 -31.46 20.39
CA PHE A 77 13.93 -30.32 21.22
C PHE A 77 13.98 -29.14 20.25
N ASP A 78 12.81 -28.73 19.77
CA ASP A 78 12.67 -27.38 19.24
C ASP A 78 13.08 -26.44 20.38
N LEU A 79 14.34 -26.01 20.38
CA LEU A 79 14.86 -24.94 21.25
C LEU A 79 14.32 -23.57 20.82
N THR A 80 13.05 -23.54 20.41
CA THR A 80 12.22 -22.34 20.38
C THR A 80 11.11 -22.63 21.37
N GLY A 81 11.11 -21.94 22.52
CA GLY A 81 10.12 -22.13 23.59
C GLY A 81 8.72 -21.65 23.20
N GLY A 82 8.20 -22.12 22.06
CA GLY A 82 6.89 -21.82 21.54
C GLY A 82 5.84 -22.75 22.13
N LEU A 83 4.71 -22.18 22.54
CA LEU A 83 3.56 -22.92 23.07
C LEU A 83 2.89 -23.74 21.95
N SER A 84 2.17 -24.81 22.30
CA SER A 84 1.36 -25.55 21.32
C SER A 84 0.21 -24.67 20.77
N ALA A 85 -0.39 -25.07 19.64
CA ALA A 85 -1.51 -24.30 19.08
C ALA A 85 -2.70 -24.23 20.07
N GLU A 86 -2.93 -25.30 20.82
CA GLU A 86 -3.98 -25.44 21.82
C GLU A 86 -3.70 -24.57 23.06
N GLU A 87 -2.45 -24.52 23.51
CA GLU A 87 -2.02 -23.66 24.61
C GLU A 87 -2.08 -22.17 24.27
N CYS A 88 -1.79 -21.82 23.01
CA CYS A 88 -1.98 -20.48 22.49
C CYS A 88 -3.45 -20.11 22.45
N LEU A 89 -4.31 -21.01 21.97
CA LEU A 89 -5.76 -20.80 21.93
C LEU A 89 -6.37 -20.63 23.32
N ALA A 90 -5.90 -21.40 24.31
CA ALA A 90 -6.33 -21.25 25.70
C ALA A 90 -5.98 -19.87 26.29
N ARG A 91 -4.93 -19.22 25.78
CA ARG A 91 -4.51 -17.85 26.10
C ARG A 91 -5.14 -16.79 25.18
N GLY A 92 -5.98 -17.20 24.22
CA GLY A 92 -6.68 -16.31 23.29
C GLY A 92 -5.97 -16.06 21.95
N PHE A 93 -4.87 -16.75 21.65
CA PHE A 93 -4.07 -16.56 20.44
C PHE A 93 -4.32 -17.65 19.40
N ARG A 94 -4.55 -17.26 18.13
CA ARG A 94 -4.54 -18.20 16.99
C ARG A 94 -3.14 -18.26 16.38
N LYS A 95 -2.37 -19.28 16.77
CA LYS A 95 -1.00 -19.49 16.31
C LYS A 95 -0.77 -19.34 14.79
N PRO A 96 -1.58 -19.91 13.87
CA PRO A 96 -1.32 -19.78 12.43
C PRO A 96 -1.57 -18.38 11.85
N ASP A 97 -2.41 -17.58 12.51
CA ASP A 97 -2.82 -16.25 12.02
C ASP A 97 -2.07 -15.11 12.73
N LEU A 98 -1.31 -15.42 13.79
CA LEU A 98 -0.65 -14.44 14.65
C LEU A 98 0.77 -14.15 14.16
N ILE A 99 1.00 -12.94 13.65
CA ILE A 99 2.32 -12.45 13.23
C ILE A 99 3.01 -11.74 14.41
N CYS A 100 4.31 -11.95 14.60
CA CYS A 100 5.05 -11.38 15.74
C CYS A 100 5.11 -9.84 15.76
N SER A 101 4.85 -9.18 14.63
CA SER A 101 4.70 -7.71 14.52
C SER A 101 3.59 -7.19 15.43
N SER A 102 2.47 -7.90 15.47
CA SER A 102 1.31 -7.58 16.31
C SER A 102 1.64 -7.63 17.80
N CYS A 103 2.61 -8.46 18.21
CA CYS A 103 3.05 -8.51 19.60
C CYS A 103 3.85 -7.27 20.03
N ARG A 104 4.45 -6.54 19.08
CA ARG A 104 5.25 -5.33 19.34
C ARG A 104 4.41 -4.09 19.59
N ILE A 105 3.18 -4.04 19.05
CA ILE A 105 2.26 -2.91 19.20
C ILE A 105 1.38 -3.00 20.47
N LEU A 106 1.28 -4.17 21.11
CA LEU A 106 0.51 -4.37 22.36
C LEU A 106 0.81 -3.35 23.48
N PRO A 107 2.06 -2.91 23.70
CA PRO A 107 2.37 -1.88 24.71
C PRO A 107 1.68 -0.54 24.47
N ASN A 108 1.38 -0.20 23.21
CA ASN A 108 0.69 1.05 22.87
C ASN A 108 -0.78 1.06 23.33
N PHE A 109 -1.31 -0.09 23.75
CA PHE A 109 -2.68 -0.29 24.19
C PHE A 109 -2.78 -0.77 25.64
N ASP A 110 -1.69 -0.62 26.43
CA ASP A 110 -1.60 -1.11 27.81
C ASP A 110 -1.80 -2.63 27.95
N LEU A 111 -1.46 -3.40 26.91
CA LEU A 111 -1.57 -4.86 26.86
C LEU A 111 -0.20 -5.56 27.03
N ASP A 112 0.76 -4.93 27.70
CA ASP A 112 2.12 -5.47 27.91
C ASP A 112 2.13 -6.86 28.57
N PHE A 113 1.15 -7.15 29.43
CA PHE A 113 1.05 -8.45 30.10
C PHE A 113 0.81 -9.62 29.11
N LEU A 114 0.21 -9.36 27.95
CA LEU A 114 -0.01 -10.35 26.90
C LEU A 114 1.20 -10.53 25.98
N LYS A 115 2.17 -9.62 26.04
CA LYS A 115 3.31 -9.58 25.11
C LYS A 115 4.13 -10.86 25.18
N GLU A 116 4.38 -11.37 26.37
CA GLU A 116 5.18 -12.58 26.56
C GLU A 116 4.49 -13.81 25.95
N ASP A 117 3.19 -13.99 26.23
CA ASP A 117 2.40 -15.09 25.68
C ASP A 117 2.19 -14.95 24.16
N CYS A 118 2.00 -13.73 23.67
CA CYS A 118 1.92 -13.42 22.25
C CYS A 118 3.22 -13.84 21.53
N ASN A 119 4.39 -13.49 22.08
CA ASN A 119 5.69 -13.84 21.50
C ASN A 119 5.95 -15.36 21.47
N LYS A 120 5.38 -16.12 22.41
CA LYS A 120 5.45 -17.60 22.41
C LYS A 120 4.51 -18.24 21.39
N CYS A 121 3.52 -17.49 20.91
CA CYS A 121 2.45 -17.98 20.04
C CYS A 121 2.51 -17.45 18.61
N CYS A 122 3.32 -16.44 18.34
CA CYS A 122 3.39 -15.80 17.03
C CYS A 122 4.31 -16.57 16.07
N VAL A 123 4.02 -16.43 14.78
CA VAL A 123 4.87 -16.90 13.69
C VAL A 123 5.76 -15.75 13.26
N GLN A 124 7.07 -16.01 13.20
CA GLN A 124 8.00 -15.12 12.52
C GLN A 124 7.79 -15.27 11.02
N THR A 125 6.96 -14.42 10.47
CA THR A 125 7.09 -14.07 9.06
C THR A 125 8.26 -13.09 8.95
N GLU A 126 8.98 -13.15 7.83
CA GLU A 126 9.81 -12.03 7.35
C GLU A 126 8.89 -10.80 7.31
N GLU A 127 8.77 -10.12 8.44
CA GLU A 127 8.14 -8.83 8.54
C GLU A 127 8.87 -7.95 7.51
N ARG A 128 8.17 -7.00 6.88
CA ARG A 128 8.86 -5.77 6.47
C ARG A 128 9.45 -5.20 7.76
N ALA A 129 10.66 -5.65 8.11
CA ALA A 129 11.28 -5.43 9.39
C ALA A 129 11.18 -3.95 9.70
N THR A 130 10.44 -3.57 10.76
CA THR A 130 10.33 -2.19 11.28
C THR A 130 10.59 -1.16 10.19
N ALA A 131 9.58 -0.91 9.33
CA ALA A 131 9.63 -0.06 8.13
C ALA A 131 11.01 0.54 7.88
N LYS A 132 11.84 -0.16 7.09
CA LYS A 132 13.22 0.25 6.78
C LYS A 132 13.23 1.75 6.47
N ARG A 133 13.84 2.53 7.36
CA ARG A 133 13.92 3.99 7.22
C ARG A 133 14.97 4.29 6.16
N TYR A 134 14.60 5.03 5.13
CA TYR A 134 15.49 5.46 4.06
C TYR A 134 16.08 6.84 4.39
N ALA A 135 17.34 7.02 4.03
CA ALA A 135 18.04 8.29 4.27
C ALA A 135 17.54 9.39 3.33
N ARG A 136 17.08 9.04 2.12
CA ARG A 136 16.65 10.02 1.11
C ARG A 136 15.57 9.44 0.18
N ALA A 137 14.66 10.28 -0.28
CA ALA A 137 13.70 9.96 -1.34
C ALA A 137 13.79 10.93 -2.51
N VAL A 138 13.51 10.42 -3.72
CA VAL A 138 13.32 11.24 -4.91
C VAL A 138 11.97 10.91 -5.55
N LEU A 139 11.12 11.92 -5.68
CA LEU A 139 9.86 11.82 -6.41
C LEU A 139 10.08 12.31 -7.85
N GLU A 140 10.04 11.39 -8.82
CA GLU A 140 10.12 11.69 -10.24
C GLU A 140 8.71 11.86 -10.81
N VAL A 141 8.43 13.01 -11.44
CA VAL A 141 7.10 13.34 -11.98
C VAL A 141 7.18 14.05 -13.33
N CYS A 142 6.14 13.96 -14.16
CA CYS A 142 5.97 14.86 -15.29
C CYS A 142 4.84 15.86 -15.05
N ALA A 143 5.14 17.15 -15.14
CA ALA A 143 4.11 18.20 -15.13
C ALA A 143 3.10 18.05 -16.27
N CYS A 144 3.50 17.42 -17.39
CA CYS A 144 2.62 17.10 -18.51
C CYS A 144 1.47 16.14 -18.17
N LYS A 145 1.61 15.35 -17.08
CA LYS A 145 0.61 14.35 -16.67
C LYS A 145 -0.27 14.81 -15.52
N PHE A 146 -0.05 16.01 -14.96
CA PHE A 146 -0.82 16.53 -13.83
C PHE A 146 -2.31 16.73 -14.14
N GLY A 147 -2.67 17.00 -15.39
CA GLY A 147 -4.07 17.19 -15.78
C GLY A 147 -4.99 16.01 -15.47
N HIS A 148 -4.47 14.78 -15.39
CA HIS A 148 -5.24 13.59 -14.99
C HIS A 148 -4.80 13.01 -13.64
N MET A 149 -3.88 13.68 -12.93
CA MET A 149 -3.40 13.30 -11.60
C MET A 149 -3.32 14.54 -10.69
N PRO A 150 -4.46 15.21 -10.42
CA PRO A 150 -4.47 16.46 -9.65
C PRO A 150 -3.99 16.28 -8.20
N GLN A 151 -4.13 15.08 -7.63
CA GLN A 151 -3.64 14.78 -6.27
C GLN A 151 -2.10 14.84 -6.19
N ILE A 152 -1.40 14.24 -7.15
CA ILE A 152 0.07 14.29 -7.20
C ILE A 152 0.56 15.72 -7.47
N GLU A 153 -0.16 16.49 -8.30
CA GLU A 153 0.13 17.91 -8.52
C GLU A 153 -0.03 18.72 -7.22
N ALA A 154 -1.11 18.48 -6.47
CA ALA A 154 -1.39 19.13 -5.20
C ALA A 154 -0.30 18.83 -4.17
N PHE A 155 0.18 17.58 -4.11
CA PHE A 155 1.35 17.24 -3.29
C PHE A 155 2.58 18.04 -3.76
N CYS A 156 2.96 17.95 -5.04
CA CYS A 156 4.21 18.56 -5.54
C CYS A 156 4.26 20.08 -5.41
N ARG A 157 3.13 20.78 -5.63
CA ARG A 157 3.04 22.25 -5.56
C ARG A 157 2.62 22.77 -4.20
N GLY A 158 2.10 21.90 -3.33
CA GLY A 158 1.62 22.25 -2.02
C GLY A 158 2.73 22.51 -1.00
N PRO A 159 2.36 22.74 0.27
CA PRO A 159 3.32 22.91 1.35
C PRO A 159 3.93 21.58 1.84
N LYS A 160 3.25 20.44 1.61
CA LYS A 160 3.62 19.14 2.19
C LYS A 160 5.07 18.69 1.90
N PRO A 161 5.60 18.81 0.66
CA PRO A 161 6.97 18.39 0.38
C PRO A 161 8.02 19.13 1.22
N LYS A 162 7.72 20.36 1.66
CA LYS A 162 8.64 21.17 2.47
C LYS A 162 8.83 20.63 3.88
N GLN A 163 7.93 19.75 4.34
CA GLN A 163 8.05 19.08 5.63
C GLN A 163 9.17 18.02 5.63
N PHE A 164 9.59 17.57 4.44
CA PHE A 164 10.55 16.47 4.28
C PHE A 164 11.88 17.00 3.72
N PRO A 165 12.89 17.27 4.57
CA PRO A 165 14.20 17.75 4.09
C PRO A 165 14.92 16.72 3.22
N ASN A 166 14.66 15.43 3.48
CA ASN A 166 15.25 14.30 2.77
C ASN A 166 14.49 13.92 1.47
N LEU A 167 13.48 14.71 1.08
CA LEU A 167 12.72 14.51 -0.15
C LEU A 167 13.16 15.50 -1.24
N SER A 168 13.41 15.00 -2.45
CA SER A 168 13.67 15.82 -3.64
C SER A 168 12.67 15.51 -4.75
N ILE A 169 12.08 16.53 -5.37
CA ILE A 169 11.17 16.36 -6.50
C ILE A 169 11.93 16.64 -7.80
N LYS A 170 11.93 15.67 -8.73
CA LYS A 170 12.53 15.79 -10.06
C LYS A 170 11.46 15.77 -11.15
N TYR A 171 11.49 16.79 -12.01
CA TYR A 171 10.56 16.88 -13.14
C TYR A 171 11.17 16.27 -14.39
N LEU A 172 10.68 15.11 -14.80
CA LEU A 172 11.12 14.36 -15.97
C LEU A 172 9.99 14.31 -17.01
N ARG A 173 10.28 14.69 -18.25
CA ARG A 173 9.27 14.69 -19.32
C ARG A 173 8.85 13.27 -19.65
N GLY A 174 7.53 13.02 -19.70
CA GLY A 174 6.96 11.72 -20.03
C GLY A 174 7.00 10.67 -18.91
N ALA A 175 7.75 10.90 -17.83
CA ALA A 175 7.83 9.98 -16.71
C ALA A 175 6.48 9.78 -16.02
N ASP A 176 6.18 8.54 -15.64
CA ASP A 176 5.12 8.26 -14.69
C ASP A 176 5.58 8.64 -13.26
N PRO A 177 4.66 9.00 -12.37
CA PRO A 177 4.99 9.43 -11.03
C PRO A 177 5.52 8.24 -10.22
N ILE A 178 6.80 8.32 -9.83
CA ILE A 178 7.53 7.25 -9.16
C ILE A 178 8.31 7.83 -7.97
N ILE A 179 8.24 7.17 -6.82
CA ILE A 179 9.09 7.45 -5.66
C ILE A 179 10.25 6.45 -5.66
N LYS A 180 11.47 6.96 -5.66
CA LYS A 180 12.71 6.19 -5.48
C LYS A 180 13.27 6.46 -4.08
N LEU A 181 13.51 5.39 -3.36
CA LEU A 181 14.01 5.40 -1.99
C LEU A 181 15.49 5.01 -1.99
N TYR A 182 16.29 5.80 -1.28
CA TYR A 182 17.74 5.68 -1.23
C TYR A 182 18.21 5.46 0.21
N ASP A 183 19.21 4.62 0.36
CA ASP A 183 19.95 4.47 1.61
C ASP A 183 20.99 5.59 1.81
N GLU A 184 21.79 5.46 2.87
CA GLU A 184 22.88 6.37 3.22
C GLU A 184 24.03 6.36 2.21
N THR A 185 24.23 5.26 1.49
CA THR A 185 25.27 5.13 0.46
C THR A 185 24.84 5.77 -0.86
N GLY A 186 23.55 6.07 -1.01
CA GLY A 186 22.98 6.70 -2.19
C GLY A 186 22.56 5.71 -3.28
N GLU A 187 22.44 4.43 -2.93
CA GLU A 187 21.91 3.39 -3.82
C GLU A 187 20.38 3.31 -3.73
N VAL A 188 19.73 2.96 -4.85
CA VAL A 188 18.28 2.80 -4.89
C VAL A 188 17.92 1.48 -4.24
N GLN A 189 17.21 1.55 -3.13
CA GLN A 189 16.74 0.37 -2.41
C GLN A 189 15.36 -0.06 -2.90
N GLU A 190 14.45 0.90 -3.10
CA GLU A 190 13.08 0.61 -3.55
C GLU A 190 12.56 1.66 -4.52
N GLU A 191 11.72 1.21 -5.45
CA GLU A 191 11.03 2.04 -6.43
C GLU A 191 9.53 1.71 -6.43
N LEU A 192 8.69 2.73 -6.24
CA LEU A 192 7.24 2.59 -6.11
C LEU A 192 6.51 3.53 -7.07
N SER A 193 5.57 2.98 -7.84
CA SER A 193 4.67 3.79 -8.66
C SER A 193 3.52 4.33 -7.79
N ILE A 194 3.35 5.65 -7.79
CA ILE A 194 2.33 6.33 -6.96
C ILE A 194 1.15 6.87 -7.79
N LYS A 195 0.98 6.40 -9.02
CA LYS A 195 -0.04 6.89 -9.98
C LYS A 195 -1.47 6.92 -9.40
N LYS A 196 -1.78 6.02 -8.48
CA LYS A 196 -3.10 5.86 -7.86
C LYS A 196 -3.19 6.45 -6.45
N TRP A 197 -2.12 7.05 -5.94
CA TRP A 197 -2.08 7.55 -4.58
C TRP A 197 -2.68 8.95 -4.50
N ASP A 198 -3.29 9.25 -3.36
CA ASP A 198 -3.72 10.60 -3.02
C ASP A 198 -2.63 11.36 -2.23
N THR A 199 -2.93 12.63 -1.95
CA THR A 199 -2.00 13.55 -1.28
C THR A 199 -1.69 13.14 0.16
N ASP A 200 -2.58 12.42 0.83
CA ASP A 200 -2.45 12.02 2.23
C ASP A 200 -1.66 10.72 2.34
N THR A 201 -1.93 9.75 1.45
CA THR A 201 -1.18 8.49 1.34
C THR A 201 0.30 8.75 1.06
N ILE A 202 0.62 9.70 0.16
CA ILE A 202 2.01 10.05 -0.13
C ILE A 202 2.70 10.63 1.11
N GLU A 203 2.01 11.49 1.85
CA GLU A 203 2.56 12.13 3.05
C GLU A 203 2.79 11.11 4.17
N GLU A 204 1.79 10.28 4.48
CA GLU A 204 1.89 9.23 5.48
C GLU A 204 3.02 8.25 5.16
N PHE A 205 3.09 7.81 3.90
CA PHE A 205 4.15 6.93 3.44
C PHE A 205 5.54 7.52 3.68
N LEU A 206 5.74 8.80 3.34
CA LEU A 206 7.02 9.48 3.54
C LEU A 206 7.36 9.67 5.02
N PHE A 207 6.37 9.94 5.89
CA PHE A 207 6.58 10.03 7.34
C PHE A 207 7.02 8.70 7.96
N GLU A 208 6.43 7.60 7.51
CA GLU A 208 6.77 6.28 8.04
C GLU A 208 8.15 5.80 7.57
N HIS A 209 8.47 6.06 6.30
CA HIS A 209 9.63 5.47 5.63
C HIS A 209 10.86 6.37 5.55
N LEU A 210 10.77 7.68 5.78
CA LEU A 210 11.97 8.54 5.81
C LEU A 210 12.58 8.63 7.21
N ALA A 211 13.90 8.63 7.26
CA ALA A 211 14.62 9.05 8.46
C ALA A 211 14.31 10.53 8.75
N PRO A 212 14.10 10.90 10.03
CA PRO A 212 13.87 12.28 10.45
C PRO A 212 15.06 13.20 10.14
#